data_AF-A0A3N1H117-F1
#
_entry.id   AF-A0A3N1H117-F1
#
_cell.length_a   1.000
_cell.length_b   1.000
_cell.length_c   1.000
_cell.angle_alpha   90.00
_cell.angle_beta   90.00
_cell.angle_gamma   90.00
#
_symmetry.space_group_name_H-M   'P 1'
#
loop_
_entity.id
_entity.type
_entity.pdbx_description
1 polymer ?
#
loop_
_entity_poly.entity_id
_entity_poly.type
_entity_poly.pdbx_seq_one_letter_code
_entity_poly.pdbx_strand_id
1 'polypeptide(L)'
;MVAERAAQVPIAYPVPPGGKGLDVTVHRKPGQASGSATSGERRLGRQAVTVSGVPDFALGLAALGRPAYINLGREHALPDDRDVDAMRAHCHAVLDAAYAEGVRRVDAARSYGRAEEFLAQWLAARGHQDVQVSSKWGYTYVADWRRDADTHEVKEHSAERFTRQWRETEELLGAHVGLYQVHSLTSDSPLFGDPDLLLALGGLRDSGVRLGFSTSGPRQGETVRRALELAVEGRRLFDSVQSTWNVLETSVGPALAFARESGAEVFVKEGLANGRLAVDPPPPVRDLAAEHGVGPDAIALAAVRAQPWADVVLSGAASPEQLRANLEARDVDLAPDVLAGCAEPAERYWATRGSLAWG
;
A
#
# COMPACT_ATOMS: atom_id res chain seq x y z
N MET A 1 25.87 11.10 31.77
CA MET A 1 26.26 11.11 30.35
C MET A 1 25.01 10.80 29.55
N VAL A 2 24.46 11.82 28.91
CA VAL A 2 23.19 11.79 28.17
C VAL A 2 23.53 11.40 26.73
N ALA A 3 22.93 10.32 26.21
CA ALA A 3 23.05 9.93 24.82
C ALA A 3 21.86 10.53 24.04
N GLU A 4 22.15 11.54 23.21
CA GLU A 4 21.24 12.09 22.21
C GLU A 4 20.88 11.00 21.20
N ARG A 5 19.58 10.70 21.09
CA ARG A 5 19.03 9.85 20.02
C ARG A 5 18.78 10.72 18.79
N ALA A 6 19.30 10.27 17.65
CA ALA A 6 19.31 10.97 16.39
C ALA A 6 17.91 11.42 15.95
N ALA A 7 17.70 12.74 15.95
CA ALA A 7 16.71 13.39 15.12
C ALA A 7 17.13 13.19 13.65
N GLN A 8 16.16 12.89 12.77
CA GLN A 8 16.38 12.89 11.33
C GLN A 8 16.86 14.29 10.89
N VAL A 9 18.14 14.39 10.56
CA VAL A 9 18.73 15.60 9.98
C VAL A 9 18.30 15.67 8.51
N PRO A 10 17.74 16.79 8.02
CA PRO A 10 17.46 16.95 6.60
C PRO A 10 18.79 17.04 5.83
N ILE A 11 19.08 16.02 5.01
CA ILE A 11 20.22 16.05 4.09
C ILE A 11 19.85 16.96 2.92
N ALA A 12 20.53 18.10 2.82
CA ALA A 12 20.46 18.97 1.65
C ALA A 12 21.23 18.32 0.49
N TYR A 13 20.55 18.00 -0.61
CA TYR A 13 21.18 17.53 -1.83
C TYR A 13 21.71 18.72 -2.65
N PRO A 14 22.96 18.69 -3.17
CA PRO A 14 23.43 19.70 -4.10
C PRO A 14 22.68 19.57 -5.44
N VAL A 15 22.16 20.70 -5.92
CA VAL A 15 21.49 20.82 -7.23
C VAL A 15 22.57 20.77 -8.34
N PRO A 16 22.53 19.81 -9.29
CA PRO A 16 23.42 19.83 -10.43
C PRO A 16 22.99 20.92 -11.44
N PRO A 17 23.93 21.58 -12.13
CA PRO A 17 23.59 22.61 -13.11
C PRO A 17 23.05 22.01 -14.41
N GLY A 18 21.82 22.40 -14.76
CA GLY A 18 21.33 22.64 -16.13
C GLY A 18 21.51 21.56 -17.19
N GLY A 19 20.55 20.62 -17.26
CA GLY A 19 20.27 19.82 -18.47
C GLY A 19 19.15 20.45 -19.28
N LYS A 20 19.33 20.54 -20.61
CA LYS A 20 18.43 21.20 -21.57
C LYS A 20 17.06 20.51 -21.64
N GLY A 21 16.01 21.32 -21.74
CA GLY A 21 14.60 20.96 -21.57
C GLY A 21 14.05 19.91 -22.54
N LEU A 22 13.33 18.95 -21.95
CA LEU A 22 12.23 18.19 -22.55
C LEU A 22 10.97 18.61 -21.80
N ASP A 23 9.87 18.87 -22.53
CA ASP A 23 8.61 19.38 -21.99
C ASP A 23 7.93 18.35 -21.05
N VAL A 24 8.29 18.39 -19.76
CA VAL A 24 7.50 17.80 -18.67
C VAL A 24 6.39 18.79 -18.33
N THR A 25 5.26 18.71 -19.02
CA THR A 25 4.18 19.66 -18.81
C THR A 25 3.30 19.27 -17.62
N VAL A 26 3.43 20.00 -16.51
CA VAL A 26 2.47 19.98 -15.39
C VAL A 26 1.31 20.91 -15.76
N HIS A 27 0.20 20.36 -16.25
CA HIS A 27 -0.96 21.18 -16.63
C HIS A 27 -1.86 21.52 -15.43
N ARG A 28 -2.05 22.82 -15.18
CA ARG A 28 -3.25 23.35 -14.48
C ARG A 28 -4.39 23.42 -15.48
N LYS A 29 -5.58 22.88 -15.14
CA LYS A 29 -6.78 22.90 -15.99
C LYS A 29 -7.24 24.33 -16.34
N PRO A 30 -7.69 24.57 -17.59
CA PRO A 30 -8.76 25.51 -17.88
C PRO A 30 -10.03 24.80 -18.41
N GLY A 31 -11.13 25.54 -18.37
CA GLY A 31 -12.52 25.06 -18.42
C GLY A 31 -13.03 24.52 -19.75
N GLN A 32 -14.25 23.98 -19.64
CA GLN A 32 -15.05 23.33 -20.67
C GLN A 32 -15.30 24.20 -21.91
N ALA A 33 -15.24 23.58 -23.08
CA ALA A 33 -16.07 23.94 -24.23
C ALA A 33 -16.36 22.69 -25.09
N SER A 34 -17.57 22.65 -25.62
CA SER A 34 -18.22 21.58 -26.37
C SER A 34 -17.81 21.51 -27.85
N GLY A 35 -17.91 20.33 -28.45
CA GLY A 35 -17.76 20.12 -29.90
C GLY A 35 -18.10 18.69 -30.33
N SER A 36 -18.95 18.56 -31.33
CA SER A 36 -19.66 17.35 -31.75
C SER A 36 -18.92 16.42 -32.73
N ALA A 37 -19.12 15.12 -32.52
CA ALA A 37 -19.27 13.98 -33.45
C ALA A 37 -18.43 13.86 -34.75
N THR A 38 -17.84 12.67 -34.94
CA THR A 38 -18.10 11.78 -36.10
C THR A 38 -17.53 10.36 -35.87
N SER A 39 -18.18 9.42 -36.54
CA SER A 39 -18.18 7.95 -36.43
C SER A 39 -16.89 7.22 -36.80
N GLY A 40 -16.65 6.09 -36.13
CA GLY A 40 -15.71 5.05 -36.56
C GLY A 40 -15.67 3.89 -35.58
N GLU A 41 -16.50 2.87 -35.82
CA GLU A 41 -16.53 1.63 -35.04
C GLU A 41 -15.16 0.93 -35.10
N ARG A 42 -14.49 0.86 -33.94
CA ARG A 42 -13.45 -0.12 -33.66
C ARG A 42 -13.85 -0.86 -32.39
N ARG A 43 -14.07 -2.17 -32.53
CA ARG A 43 -14.21 -3.11 -31.41
C ARG A 43 -12.95 -3.04 -30.54
N LEU A 44 -13.02 -2.27 -29.47
CA LEU A 44 -12.12 -2.37 -28.33
C LEU A 44 -12.85 -3.19 -27.27
N GLY A 45 -12.36 -4.41 -27.03
CA GLY A 45 -12.70 -5.17 -25.83
C GLY A 45 -12.22 -4.38 -24.63
N ARG A 46 -13.14 -3.67 -23.98
CA ARG A 46 -12.85 -2.77 -22.89
C ARG A 46 -13.30 -3.45 -21.60
N GLN A 47 -12.28 -3.76 -20.79
CA GLN A 47 -12.23 -3.74 -19.33
C GLN A 47 -13.59 -3.83 -18.61
N ALA A 48 -13.72 -4.86 -17.77
CA ALA A 48 -14.70 -4.84 -16.69
C ALA A 48 -14.42 -3.62 -15.79
N VAL A 49 -15.14 -2.54 -16.06
CA VAL A 49 -15.35 -1.47 -15.09
C VAL A 49 -16.31 -2.05 -14.07
N THR A 50 -15.80 -2.47 -12.91
CA THR A 50 -16.65 -2.75 -11.76
C THR A 50 -17.21 -1.41 -11.28
N VAL A 51 -18.40 -1.09 -11.78
CA VAL A 51 -19.28 -0.05 -11.25
C VAL A 51 -19.84 -0.59 -9.93
N SER A 52 -19.66 0.19 -8.85
CA SER A 52 -20.23 -0.01 -7.50
C SER A 52 -20.10 -1.41 -6.91
N GLY A 53 -18.92 -1.74 -6.37
CA GLY A 53 -18.69 -2.94 -5.58
C GLY A 53 -18.26 -2.55 -4.17
N VAL A 54 -18.74 -3.28 -3.16
CA VAL A 54 -18.24 -3.17 -1.79
C VAL A 54 -16.72 -3.41 -1.80
N PRO A 55 -15.90 -2.69 -1.01
CA PRO A 55 -14.44 -2.84 -1.08
C PRO A 55 -14.00 -4.29 -0.86
N ASP A 56 -13.09 -4.75 -1.73
CA ASP A 56 -12.52 -6.09 -1.67
C ASP A 56 -11.41 -6.16 -0.61
N PHE A 57 -11.08 -7.36 -0.15
CA PHE A 57 -9.94 -7.59 0.72
C PHE A 57 -8.73 -8.05 -0.08
N ALA A 58 -7.57 -7.53 0.30
CA ALA A 58 -6.27 -8.01 -0.15
C ALA A 58 -5.39 -8.39 1.05
N LEU A 59 -4.49 -9.35 0.88
CA LEU A 59 -3.55 -9.76 1.92
C LEU A 59 -2.19 -9.05 1.72
N GLY A 60 -1.74 -8.29 2.71
CA GLY A 60 -0.41 -7.68 2.73
C GLY A 60 0.62 -8.59 3.39
N LEU A 61 1.74 -8.85 2.72
CA LEU A 61 2.78 -9.78 3.17
C LEU A 61 3.88 -9.15 4.04
N ALA A 62 3.71 -7.88 4.43
CA ALA A 62 4.75 -7.10 5.09
C ALA A 62 5.26 -7.77 6.39
N ALA A 63 4.37 -8.34 7.19
CA ALA A 63 4.69 -9.05 8.42
C ALA A 63 5.04 -10.54 8.22
N LEU A 64 4.82 -11.09 7.03
CA LEU A 64 5.02 -12.51 6.72
C LEU A 64 6.34 -12.77 5.98
N GLY A 65 6.90 -11.74 5.33
CA GLY A 65 8.15 -11.86 4.58
C GLY A 65 9.42 -11.54 5.37
N ARG A 66 9.31 -11.11 6.64
CA ARG A 66 10.47 -10.76 7.47
C ARG A 66 10.27 -11.13 8.93
N PRO A 67 11.33 -11.48 9.68
CA PRO A 67 11.22 -12.00 11.05
C PRO A 67 10.90 -10.91 12.11
N ALA A 68 10.94 -9.63 11.73
CA ALA A 68 10.57 -8.51 12.57
C ALA A 68 9.77 -7.43 11.80
N TYR A 69 8.76 -6.86 12.46
CA TYR A 69 7.90 -5.82 11.90
C TYR A 69 7.35 -4.89 12.98
N ILE A 70 7.10 -3.62 12.62
CA ILE A 70 6.49 -2.59 13.48
C ILE A 70 4.97 -2.79 13.66
N ASN A 71 4.57 -3.86 14.35
CA ASN A 71 3.17 -4.11 14.72
C ASN A 71 3.03 -4.57 16.17
N LEU A 72 2.04 -4.05 16.87
CA LEU A 72 1.67 -4.46 18.22
C LEU A 72 0.84 -5.76 18.21
N GLY A 73 0.86 -6.50 19.33
CA GLY A 73 -0.03 -7.64 19.57
C GLY A 73 0.27 -8.89 18.73
N ARG A 74 1.52 -9.06 18.25
CA ARG A 74 1.91 -10.14 17.33
C ARG A 74 2.84 -11.20 17.89
N GLU A 75 3.18 -11.11 19.16
CA GLU A 75 4.18 -11.98 19.80
C GLU A 75 3.88 -13.48 19.56
N HIS A 76 2.60 -13.83 19.46
CA HIS A 76 2.12 -15.21 19.27
C HIS A 76 1.52 -15.47 17.87
N ALA A 77 1.54 -14.48 16.97
CA ALA A 77 0.94 -14.61 15.63
C ALA A 77 1.93 -15.16 14.59
N LEU A 78 3.23 -15.04 14.87
CA LEU A 78 4.30 -15.63 14.07
C LEU A 78 4.88 -16.84 14.81
N PRO A 79 5.53 -17.78 14.12
CA PRO A 79 6.24 -18.89 14.77
C PRO A 79 7.27 -18.39 15.80
N ASP A 80 7.49 -19.20 16.84
CA ASP A 80 8.52 -18.93 17.86
C ASP A 80 9.92 -18.94 17.24
N ASP A 81 10.20 -19.95 16.42
CA ASP A 81 11.39 -20.00 15.58
C ASP A 81 11.11 -19.27 14.25
N ARG A 82 11.81 -18.16 14.03
CA ARG A 82 11.63 -17.29 12.87
C ARG A 82 12.75 -17.44 11.85
N ASP A 83 13.25 -18.66 11.69
CA ASP A 83 14.06 -18.98 10.52
C ASP A 83 13.26 -18.79 9.21
N VAL A 84 13.97 -18.84 8.10
CA VAL A 84 13.38 -18.64 6.77
C VAL A 84 12.31 -19.67 6.47
N ASP A 85 12.56 -20.94 6.76
CA ASP A 85 11.68 -22.04 6.35
C ASP A 85 10.39 -22.06 7.17
N ALA A 86 10.49 -21.79 8.48
CA ALA A 86 9.35 -21.62 9.37
C ALA A 86 8.50 -20.42 8.93
N MET A 87 9.11 -19.27 8.66
CA MET A 87 8.39 -18.08 8.18
C MET A 87 7.76 -18.31 6.79
N ARG A 88 8.44 -19.03 5.90
CA ARG A 88 7.91 -19.41 4.59
C ARG A 88 6.69 -20.32 4.71
N ALA A 89 6.79 -21.39 5.50
CA ALA A 89 5.68 -22.32 5.73
C ALA A 89 4.49 -21.60 6.37
N HIS A 90 4.75 -20.69 7.31
CA HIS A 90 3.73 -19.87 7.94
C HIS A 90 3.06 -18.90 6.96
N CYS A 91 3.86 -18.20 6.13
CA CYS A 91 3.36 -17.35 5.05
C CYS A 91 2.44 -18.14 4.10
N HIS A 92 2.85 -19.36 3.71
CA HIS A 92 2.03 -20.25 2.87
C HIS A 92 0.72 -20.64 3.55
N ALA A 93 0.72 -20.91 4.85
CA ALA A 93 -0.50 -21.23 5.60
C ALA A 93 -1.49 -20.04 5.62
N VAL A 94 -1.00 -18.81 5.75
CA VAL A 94 -1.86 -17.60 5.67
C VAL A 94 -2.37 -17.38 4.25
N LEU A 95 -1.53 -17.61 3.23
CA LEU A 95 -1.94 -17.53 1.82
C LEU A 95 -2.99 -18.59 1.47
N ASP A 96 -2.82 -19.83 1.93
CA ASP A 96 -3.80 -20.92 1.77
C ASP A 96 -5.14 -20.54 2.42
N ALA A 97 -5.11 -19.96 3.63
CA ALA A 97 -6.31 -19.46 4.29
C ALA A 97 -6.97 -18.30 3.52
N ALA A 98 -6.18 -17.33 3.03
CA ALA A 98 -6.69 -16.23 2.21
C ALA A 98 -7.37 -16.74 0.94
N TYR A 99 -6.74 -17.71 0.27
CA TYR A 99 -7.29 -18.31 -0.94
C TYR A 99 -8.61 -19.06 -0.66
N ALA A 100 -8.68 -19.81 0.44
CA ALA A 100 -9.89 -20.50 0.87
C ALA A 100 -11.05 -19.53 1.17
N GLU A 101 -10.75 -18.36 1.75
CA GLU A 101 -11.73 -17.30 2.05
C GLU A 101 -12.04 -16.38 0.84
N GLY A 102 -11.62 -16.78 -0.37
CA GLY A 102 -11.91 -16.04 -1.60
C GLY A 102 -11.06 -14.79 -1.84
N VAL A 103 -10.05 -14.51 -1.01
CA VAL A 103 -9.10 -13.41 -1.25
C VAL A 103 -8.18 -13.78 -2.41
N ARG A 104 -8.14 -12.94 -3.45
CA ARG A 104 -7.35 -13.18 -4.68
C ARG A 104 -6.33 -12.09 -4.98
N ARG A 105 -6.22 -11.08 -4.12
CA ARG A 105 -5.27 -9.99 -4.25
C ARG A 105 -4.22 -10.08 -3.14
N VAL A 106 -2.95 -10.11 -3.52
CA VAL A 106 -1.82 -10.22 -2.59
C VAL A 106 -0.84 -9.07 -2.83
N ASP A 107 -0.49 -8.37 -1.76
CA ASP A 107 0.37 -7.19 -1.79
C ASP A 107 1.73 -7.49 -1.13
N ALA A 108 2.79 -7.34 -1.92
CA ALA A 108 4.18 -7.52 -1.53
C ALA A 108 4.98 -6.21 -1.72
N ALA A 109 6.28 -6.26 -1.45
CA ALA A 109 7.25 -5.23 -1.80
C ALA A 109 8.67 -5.81 -1.69
N ARG A 110 9.63 -5.24 -2.45
CA ARG A 110 11.06 -5.60 -2.34
C ARG A 110 11.66 -5.39 -0.94
N SER A 111 11.04 -4.54 -0.11
CA SER A 111 11.49 -4.31 1.26
C SER A 111 10.84 -5.22 2.31
N TYR A 112 9.90 -6.08 1.91
CA TYR A 112 9.22 -7.02 2.82
C TYR A 112 10.04 -8.31 2.98
N GLY A 113 11.34 -8.17 3.24
CA GLY A 113 12.27 -9.30 3.34
C GLY A 113 12.19 -10.22 2.12
N ARG A 114 11.76 -11.46 2.34
CA ARG A 114 11.60 -12.52 1.34
C ARG A 114 10.15 -12.73 0.88
N ALA A 115 9.25 -11.76 1.11
CA ALA A 115 7.83 -11.90 0.76
C ALA A 115 7.57 -12.29 -0.71
N GLU A 116 8.24 -11.65 -1.67
CA GLU A 116 8.06 -11.97 -3.09
C GLU A 116 8.52 -13.39 -3.42
N GLU A 117 9.60 -13.85 -2.80
CA GLU A 117 10.10 -15.21 -2.98
C GLU A 117 9.12 -16.24 -2.39
N PHE A 118 8.64 -16.02 -1.16
CA PHE A 118 7.67 -16.89 -0.53
C PHE A 118 6.39 -16.97 -1.36
N LEU A 119 5.92 -15.84 -1.88
CA LEU A 119 4.73 -15.76 -2.74
C LEU A 119 4.94 -16.51 -4.07
N ALA A 120 6.08 -16.30 -4.75
CA ALA A 120 6.39 -17.00 -5.99
C ALA A 120 6.41 -18.52 -5.80
N GLN A 121 7.04 -19.00 -4.71
CA GLN A 121 7.09 -20.42 -4.37
C GLN A 121 5.70 -20.99 -4.06
N TRP A 122 4.84 -20.23 -3.37
CA TRP A 122 3.46 -20.64 -3.10
C TRP A 122 2.63 -20.74 -4.39
N LEU A 123 2.70 -19.72 -5.25
CA LEU A 123 2.00 -19.70 -6.55
C LEU A 123 2.41 -20.90 -7.41
N ALA A 124 3.72 -21.19 -7.48
CA ALA A 124 4.23 -22.35 -8.21
C ALA A 124 3.80 -23.68 -7.59
N ALA A 125 3.84 -23.80 -6.27
CA ALA A 125 3.48 -25.03 -5.56
C ALA A 125 1.99 -25.36 -5.62
N ARG A 126 1.12 -24.34 -5.68
CA ARG A 126 -0.34 -24.50 -5.72
C ARG A 126 -0.93 -24.42 -7.13
N GLY A 127 -0.22 -23.82 -8.08
CA GLY A 127 -0.66 -23.65 -9.46
C GLY A 127 -1.74 -22.59 -9.65
N HIS A 128 -1.92 -21.67 -8.69
CA HIS A 128 -2.94 -20.62 -8.76
C HIS A 128 -2.63 -19.60 -9.85
N GLN A 129 -3.50 -19.49 -10.86
CA GLN A 129 -3.38 -18.54 -11.97
C GLN A 129 -4.28 -17.30 -11.80
N ASP A 130 -5.23 -17.35 -10.86
CA ASP A 130 -6.26 -16.34 -10.63
C ASP A 130 -5.87 -15.31 -9.53
N VAL A 131 -4.67 -15.43 -8.96
CA VAL A 131 -4.15 -14.50 -7.96
C VAL A 131 -3.48 -13.31 -8.64
N GLN A 132 -3.92 -12.11 -8.29
CA GLN A 132 -3.34 -10.84 -8.73
C GLN A 132 -2.36 -10.32 -7.67
N VAL A 133 -1.15 -9.99 -8.10
CA VAL A 133 -0.10 -9.49 -7.21
C VAL A 133 0.14 -8.01 -7.43
N SER A 134 0.16 -7.25 -6.33
CA SER A 134 0.78 -5.93 -6.31
C SER A 134 2.15 -6.00 -5.63
N SER A 135 3.16 -5.37 -6.23
CA SER A 135 4.46 -5.19 -5.56
C SER A 135 4.97 -3.76 -5.66
N LYS A 136 6.08 -3.46 -4.98
CA LYS A 136 6.60 -2.11 -4.81
C LYS A 136 8.12 -2.03 -4.80
N TRP A 137 8.61 -0.91 -5.32
CA TRP A 137 10.02 -0.55 -5.38
C TRP A 137 10.31 0.75 -4.62
N GLY A 138 11.58 0.98 -4.31
CA GLY A 138 12.09 2.20 -3.70
C GLY A 138 12.73 1.95 -2.34
N TYR A 139 12.15 1.05 -1.54
CA TYR A 139 12.82 0.55 -0.34
C TYR A 139 13.59 -0.74 -0.66
N THR A 140 14.78 -0.86 -0.08
CA THR A 140 15.57 -2.11 -0.04
C THR A 140 15.57 -2.61 1.39
N TYR A 141 15.27 -3.88 1.60
CA TYR A 141 15.47 -4.55 2.88
C TYR A 141 16.97 -4.78 3.12
N VAL A 142 17.51 -4.33 4.25
CA VAL A 142 18.95 -4.41 4.57
C VAL A 142 19.25 -5.08 5.91
N ALA A 143 18.23 -5.57 6.62
CA ALA A 143 18.39 -6.23 7.91
C ALA A 143 18.95 -7.66 7.82
N ASP A 144 19.11 -8.25 6.62
CA ASP A 144 19.70 -9.58 6.42
C ASP A 144 19.14 -10.67 7.36
N TRP A 145 17.81 -10.71 7.48
CA TRP A 145 17.08 -11.63 8.36
C TRP A 145 17.34 -11.46 9.87
N ARG A 146 18.05 -10.41 10.29
CA ARG A 146 18.25 -10.07 11.69
C ARG A 146 17.07 -9.30 12.25
N ARG A 147 16.64 -9.67 13.46
CA ARG A 147 15.56 -9.01 14.19
C ARG A 147 16.02 -7.73 14.91
N ASP A 148 17.31 -7.66 15.23
CA ASP A 148 17.95 -6.60 16.03
C ASP A 148 18.74 -5.59 15.16
N ALA A 149 18.44 -5.51 13.86
CA ALA A 149 19.15 -4.62 12.96
C ALA A 149 18.82 -3.15 13.25
N ASP A 150 19.84 -2.29 13.32
CA ASP A 150 19.63 -0.84 13.52
C ASP A 150 18.84 -0.19 12.39
N THR A 151 19.00 -0.72 11.17
CA THR A 151 18.27 -0.27 9.97
C THR A 151 17.70 -1.50 9.26
N HIS A 152 16.37 -1.53 9.13
CA HIS A 152 15.70 -2.62 8.44
C HIS A 152 15.53 -2.36 6.95
N GLU A 153 15.40 -1.09 6.56
CA GLU A 153 15.11 -0.71 5.18
C GLU A 153 15.67 0.67 4.83
N VAL A 154 16.14 0.81 3.59
CA VAL A 154 16.70 2.07 3.06
C VAL A 154 15.84 2.53 1.90
N LYS A 155 15.30 3.75 1.99
CA LYS A 155 14.52 4.42 0.93
C LYS A 155 15.43 5.06 -0.11
N GLU A 156 15.13 4.87 -1.38
CA GLU A 156 15.74 5.60 -2.49
C GLU A 156 14.78 5.57 -3.69
N HIS A 157 14.54 6.72 -4.31
CA HIS A 157 13.71 6.81 -5.51
C HIS A 157 14.59 7.28 -6.68
N SER A 158 15.26 6.33 -7.32
CA SER A 158 16.13 6.55 -8.48
C SER A 158 15.75 5.63 -9.65
N ALA A 159 16.07 6.06 -10.87
CA ALA A 159 15.90 5.25 -12.08
C ALA A 159 16.68 3.92 -12.01
N GLU A 160 17.88 3.92 -11.44
CA GLU A 160 18.71 2.72 -11.27
C GLU A 160 18.02 1.71 -10.34
N ARG A 161 17.55 2.16 -9.17
CA ARG A 161 16.87 1.29 -8.22
C ARG A 161 15.57 0.75 -8.79
N PHE A 162 14.77 1.59 -9.45
CA PHE A 162 13.56 1.17 -10.14
C PHE A 162 13.86 0.05 -11.13
N THR A 163 14.81 0.28 -12.03
CA THR A 163 15.16 -0.67 -13.10
C THR A 163 15.63 -2.01 -12.53
N ARG A 164 16.51 -1.98 -11.52
CA ARG A 164 16.99 -3.20 -10.85
C ARG A 164 15.85 -3.95 -10.19
N GLN A 165 15.06 -3.27 -9.34
CA GLN A 165 14.00 -3.90 -8.57
C GLN A 165 12.85 -4.41 -9.43
N TRP A 166 12.53 -3.72 -10.54
CA TRP A 166 11.55 -4.22 -11.51
C TRP A 166 11.99 -5.57 -12.09
N ARG A 167 13.23 -5.68 -12.58
CA ARG A 167 13.76 -6.94 -13.11
C ARG A 167 13.69 -8.08 -12.09
N GLU A 168 14.12 -7.83 -10.86
CA GLU A 168 14.07 -8.83 -9.78
C GLU A 168 12.62 -9.28 -9.47
N THR A 169 11.66 -8.35 -9.52
CA THR A 169 10.23 -8.66 -9.30
C THR A 169 9.66 -9.47 -10.46
N GLU A 170 9.95 -9.04 -11.70
CA GLU A 170 9.48 -9.67 -12.93
C GLU A 170 10.04 -11.09 -13.08
N GLU A 171 11.31 -11.33 -12.72
CA GLU A 171 11.94 -12.65 -12.73
C GLU A 171 11.27 -13.62 -11.75
N LEU A 172 10.79 -13.15 -10.60
CA LEU A 172 10.16 -14.00 -9.57
C LEU A 172 8.67 -14.23 -9.82
N LEU A 173 7.93 -13.18 -10.14
CA LEU A 173 6.46 -13.16 -10.12
C LEU A 173 5.85 -13.08 -11.52
N GLY A 174 6.61 -12.64 -12.52
CA GLY A 174 6.23 -12.60 -13.92
C GLY A 174 4.83 -12.02 -14.15
N ALA A 175 4.01 -12.76 -14.89
CA ALA A 175 2.66 -12.35 -15.30
C ALA A 175 1.67 -12.14 -14.14
N HIS A 176 1.98 -12.57 -12.92
CA HIS A 176 1.11 -12.32 -11.76
C HIS A 176 1.13 -10.86 -11.30
N VAL A 177 2.17 -10.08 -11.65
CA VAL A 177 2.29 -8.67 -11.24
C VAL A 177 1.31 -7.81 -12.04
N GLY A 178 0.12 -7.64 -11.48
CA GLY A 178 -0.93 -6.81 -12.06
C GLY A 178 -0.81 -5.33 -11.74
N LEU A 179 -0.04 -4.97 -10.71
CA LEU A 179 0.18 -3.60 -10.25
C LEU A 179 1.57 -3.43 -9.65
N TYR A 180 2.37 -2.50 -10.16
CA TYR A 180 3.68 -2.17 -9.59
C TYR A 180 3.71 -0.74 -9.06
N GLN A 181 4.15 -0.56 -7.81
CA GLN A 181 3.95 0.69 -7.09
C GLN A 181 5.27 1.34 -6.65
N VAL A 182 5.31 2.67 -6.66
CA VAL A 182 6.36 3.42 -5.95
C VAL A 182 6.09 3.32 -4.45
N HIS A 183 7.06 2.85 -3.67
CA HIS A 183 6.88 2.63 -2.24
C HIS A 183 7.10 3.92 -1.44
N SER A 184 6.10 4.31 -0.65
CA SER A 184 6.14 5.38 0.36
C SER A 184 6.57 6.75 -0.19
N LEU A 185 5.89 7.22 -1.24
CA LEU A 185 6.00 8.59 -1.69
C LEU A 185 5.61 9.58 -0.58
N THR A 186 6.37 10.66 -0.54
CA THR A 186 6.18 11.86 0.26
C THR A 186 6.30 13.06 -0.67
N SER A 187 5.73 14.22 -0.31
CA SER A 187 5.69 15.38 -1.20
C SER A 187 7.07 15.92 -1.60
N ASP A 188 8.13 15.53 -0.91
CA ASP A 188 9.53 15.86 -1.16
C ASP A 188 10.33 14.71 -1.82
N SER A 189 9.68 13.60 -2.21
CA SER A 189 10.37 12.47 -2.82
C SER A 189 11.05 12.86 -4.16
N PRO A 190 12.31 12.46 -4.40
CA PRO A 190 13.08 12.83 -5.59
C PRO A 190 12.40 12.52 -6.92
N LEU A 191 11.55 11.48 -6.96
CA LEU A 191 10.79 11.06 -8.14
C LEU A 191 10.12 12.21 -8.88
N PHE A 192 9.58 13.20 -8.16
CA PHE A 192 8.85 14.31 -8.80
C PHE A 192 9.74 15.26 -9.62
N GLY A 193 11.06 15.19 -9.43
CA GLY A 193 12.03 16.02 -10.15
C GLY A 193 13.01 15.22 -11.01
N ASP A 194 12.73 13.93 -11.26
CA ASP A 194 13.61 13.02 -12.00
C ASP A 194 12.94 12.60 -13.33
N PRO A 195 13.22 13.31 -14.45
CA PRO A 195 12.63 13.00 -15.74
C PRO A 195 12.97 11.60 -16.26
N ASP A 196 14.18 11.10 -16.00
CA ASP A 196 14.63 9.80 -16.50
C ASP A 196 13.86 8.68 -15.80
N LEU A 197 13.66 8.80 -14.48
CA LEU A 197 12.82 7.88 -13.73
C LEU A 197 11.35 7.95 -14.18
N LEU A 198 10.80 9.15 -14.40
CA LEU A 198 9.42 9.31 -14.87
C LEU A 198 9.23 8.68 -16.26
N LEU A 199 10.19 8.85 -17.17
CA LEU A 199 10.18 8.20 -18.48
C LEU A 199 10.27 6.67 -18.36
N ALA A 200 11.14 6.16 -17.48
CA ALA A 200 11.26 4.72 -17.24
C ALA A 200 9.95 4.11 -16.70
N LEU A 201 9.29 4.80 -15.77
CA LEU A 201 7.95 4.42 -15.29
C LEU A 201 6.92 4.48 -16.42
N GLY A 202 6.94 5.53 -17.24
CA GLY A 202 6.09 5.63 -18.44
C GLY A 202 6.23 4.43 -19.37
N GLY A 203 7.48 3.97 -19.59
CA GLY A 203 7.76 2.77 -20.37
C GLY A 203 7.16 1.49 -19.78
N LEU A 204 7.24 1.30 -18.45
CA LEU A 204 6.62 0.15 -17.78
C LEU A 204 5.09 0.19 -17.84
N ARG A 205 4.48 1.36 -17.66
CA ARG A 205 3.03 1.54 -17.88
C ARG A 205 2.63 1.09 -19.29
N ASP A 206 3.44 1.45 -20.27
CA ASP A 206 3.16 1.20 -21.69
C ASP A 206 3.40 -0.24 -22.13
N SER A 207 4.15 -1.04 -21.35
CA SER A 207 4.25 -2.49 -21.55
C SER A 207 3.01 -3.25 -21.06
N GLY A 208 2.07 -2.56 -20.38
CA GLY A 208 0.81 -3.12 -19.90
C GLY A 208 0.75 -3.36 -18.39
N VAL A 209 1.83 -3.07 -17.65
CA VAL A 209 1.86 -3.18 -16.19
C VAL A 209 1.25 -1.91 -15.59
N ARG A 210 0.18 -2.06 -14.78
CA ARG A 210 -0.42 -0.92 -14.09
C ARG A 210 0.56 -0.31 -13.09
N LEU A 211 0.55 1.00 -12.96
CA LEU A 211 1.39 1.70 -12.00
C LEU A 211 0.58 2.38 -10.90
N GLY A 212 1.06 2.20 -9.67
CA GLY A 212 0.53 2.93 -8.51
C GLY A 212 1.63 3.55 -7.67
N PHE A 213 1.22 4.07 -6.53
CA PHE A 213 2.14 4.53 -5.50
C PHE A 213 1.52 4.36 -4.13
N SER A 214 2.35 4.09 -3.13
CA SER A 214 1.95 4.17 -1.74
C SER A 214 2.47 5.44 -1.08
N THR A 215 1.78 5.94 -0.06
CA THR A 215 2.15 7.18 0.64
C THR A 215 2.55 6.92 2.10
N SER A 216 3.16 7.93 2.72
CA SER A 216 3.42 7.96 4.16
C SER A 216 3.53 9.40 4.69
N GLY A 217 3.32 9.57 5.98
CA GLY A 217 3.49 10.84 6.69
C GLY A 217 2.23 11.70 6.71
N PRO A 218 2.21 12.75 7.55
CA PRO A 218 1.02 13.57 7.81
C PRO A 218 0.54 14.35 6.57
N ARG A 219 1.43 14.55 5.59
CA ARG A 219 1.14 15.24 4.33
C ARG A 219 0.82 14.29 3.17
N GLN A 220 0.40 13.05 3.47
CA GLN A 220 0.02 12.07 2.45
C GLN A 220 -1.04 12.63 1.49
N GLY A 221 -2.01 13.42 1.95
CA GLY A 221 -3.05 14.02 1.10
C GLY A 221 -2.51 14.99 0.03
N GLU A 222 -1.43 15.73 0.31
CA GLU A 222 -0.74 16.55 -0.70
C GLU A 222 -0.04 15.67 -1.73
N THR A 223 0.60 14.61 -1.25
CA THR A 223 1.34 13.65 -2.08
C THR A 223 0.42 12.92 -3.05
N VAL A 224 -0.77 12.49 -2.60
CA VAL A 224 -1.78 11.84 -3.45
C VAL A 224 -2.18 12.74 -4.61
N ARG A 225 -2.53 13.99 -4.34
CA ARG A 225 -2.94 14.94 -5.40
C ARG A 225 -1.81 15.19 -6.38
N ARG A 226 -0.60 15.47 -5.87
CA ARG A 226 0.58 15.72 -6.70
C ARG A 226 0.92 14.53 -7.61
N ALA A 227 0.88 13.31 -7.08
CA ALA A 227 1.21 12.11 -7.84
C ALA A 227 0.17 11.80 -8.92
N LEU A 228 -1.12 11.98 -8.64
CA LEU A 228 -2.19 11.73 -9.62
C LEU A 228 -2.23 12.73 -10.77
N GLU A 229 -1.65 13.91 -10.59
CA GLU A 229 -1.47 14.91 -11.65
C GLU A 229 -0.29 14.60 -12.59
N LEU A 230 0.59 13.65 -12.23
CA LEU A 230 1.72 13.29 -13.09
C LEU A 230 1.24 12.63 -14.38
N ALA A 231 1.75 13.17 -15.50
CA ALA A 231 1.57 12.62 -16.82
C ALA A 231 2.93 12.48 -17.50
N VAL A 232 3.09 11.38 -18.24
CA VAL A 232 4.25 11.09 -19.08
C VAL A 232 3.72 10.80 -20.47
N GLU A 233 4.20 11.57 -21.44
CA GLU A 233 3.75 11.55 -22.85
C GLU A 233 2.23 11.72 -22.98
N GLY A 234 1.68 12.73 -22.31
CA GLY A 234 0.25 13.10 -22.38
C GLY A 234 -0.71 12.11 -21.71
N ARG A 235 -0.20 11.05 -21.07
CA ARG A 235 -0.99 10.04 -20.37
C ARG A 235 -0.67 10.05 -18.89
N ARG A 236 -1.71 9.91 -18.04
CA ARG A 236 -1.54 9.81 -16.58
C ARG A 236 -0.57 8.68 -16.25
N LEU A 237 0.32 8.92 -15.28
CA LEU A 237 1.33 7.93 -14.91
C LEU A 237 0.77 6.85 -13.98
N PHE A 238 0.02 7.25 -12.95
CA PHE A 238 -0.50 6.34 -11.93
C PHE A 238 -2.00 6.10 -12.06
N ASP A 239 -2.43 4.87 -11.85
CA ASP A 239 -3.84 4.45 -11.84
C ASP A 239 -4.31 3.90 -10.50
N SER A 240 -3.44 3.89 -9.50
CA SER A 240 -3.70 3.37 -8.15
C SER A 240 -2.96 4.18 -7.10
N VAL A 241 -3.57 4.28 -5.91
CA VAL A 241 -2.96 4.84 -4.71
C VAL A 241 -3.17 3.91 -3.51
N GLN A 242 -2.12 3.72 -2.72
CA GLN A 242 -2.16 2.96 -1.47
C GLN A 242 -1.76 3.85 -0.27
N SER A 243 -2.72 4.30 0.54
CA SER A 243 -2.45 5.24 1.63
C SER A 243 -2.81 4.69 3.01
N THR A 244 -2.18 5.23 4.05
CA THR A 244 -2.55 4.93 5.43
C THR A 244 -3.84 5.66 5.76
N TRP A 245 -4.90 4.91 6.02
CA TRP A 245 -6.15 5.42 6.58
C TRP A 245 -6.66 4.41 7.60
N ASN A 246 -7.07 4.91 8.76
CA ASN A 246 -7.78 4.13 9.78
C ASN A 246 -8.56 5.08 10.69
N VAL A 247 -9.29 4.52 11.63
CA VAL A 247 -10.14 5.27 12.57
C VAL A 247 -9.37 6.33 13.38
N LEU A 248 -8.05 6.16 13.58
CA LEU A 248 -7.20 7.12 14.30
C LEU A 248 -6.53 8.13 13.37
N GLU A 249 -6.38 7.84 12.08
CA GLU A 249 -5.80 8.75 11.10
C GLU A 249 -6.62 8.77 9.82
N THR A 250 -7.47 9.79 9.74
CA THR A 250 -8.47 9.94 8.68
C THR A 250 -8.12 11.06 7.70
N SER A 251 -7.02 11.78 7.93
CA SER A 251 -6.71 13.06 7.25
C SER A 251 -6.58 12.96 5.72
N VAL A 252 -6.23 11.78 5.21
CA VAL A 252 -6.06 11.53 3.76
C VAL A 252 -7.39 11.33 3.03
N GLY A 253 -8.50 11.10 3.74
CA GLY A 253 -9.81 10.75 3.17
C GLY A 253 -10.25 11.63 1.99
N PRO A 254 -10.24 12.97 2.09
CA PRO A 254 -10.59 13.84 0.96
C PRO A 254 -9.69 13.69 -0.27
N ALA A 255 -8.41 13.35 -0.11
CA ALA A 255 -7.51 13.11 -1.22
C ALA A 255 -7.76 11.74 -1.88
N LEU A 256 -8.21 10.74 -1.10
CA LEU A 256 -8.61 9.44 -1.62
C LEU A 256 -9.96 9.49 -2.34
N ALA A 257 -10.91 10.29 -1.86
CA ALA A 257 -12.13 10.61 -2.61
C ALA A 257 -11.81 11.22 -3.98
N PHE A 258 -10.91 12.22 -4.02
CA PHE A 258 -10.40 12.77 -5.27
C PHE A 258 -9.72 11.71 -6.16
N ALA A 259 -8.93 10.81 -5.57
CA ALA A 259 -8.29 9.72 -6.31
C ALA A 259 -9.34 8.84 -7.00
N ARG A 260 -10.37 8.42 -6.26
CA ARG A 260 -11.45 7.60 -6.78
C ARG A 260 -12.23 8.29 -7.89
N GLU A 261 -12.57 9.57 -7.70
CA GLU A 261 -13.25 10.41 -8.70
C GLU A 261 -12.43 10.60 -9.97
N SER A 262 -11.09 10.63 -9.85
CA SER A 262 -10.19 10.67 -11.00
C SER A 262 -10.13 9.34 -11.75
N GLY A 263 -10.73 8.27 -11.21
CA GLY A 263 -10.65 6.91 -11.76
C GLY A 263 -9.35 6.20 -11.41
N ALA A 264 -8.71 6.55 -10.29
CA ALA A 264 -7.66 5.73 -9.70
C ALA A 264 -8.28 4.74 -8.71
N GLU A 265 -7.72 3.54 -8.63
CA GLU A 265 -8.09 2.53 -7.64
C GLU A 265 -7.48 2.88 -6.28
N VAL A 266 -8.27 2.75 -5.21
CA VAL A 266 -7.84 3.15 -3.87
C VAL A 266 -7.65 1.94 -2.96
N PHE A 267 -6.41 1.73 -2.54
CA PHE A 267 -6.01 0.76 -1.54
C PHE A 267 -5.81 1.47 -0.19
N VAL A 268 -6.39 0.90 0.86
CA VAL A 268 -6.14 1.35 2.24
C VAL A 268 -5.22 0.36 2.93
N LYS A 269 -4.09 0.87 3.43
CA LYS A 269 -3.15 0.12 4.29
C LYS A 269 -3.22 0.62 5.73
N GLU A 270 -2.66 -0.18 6.64
CA GLU A 270 -2.59 0.15 8.07
C GLU A 270 -3.97 0.42 8.70
N GLY A 271 -5.02 -0.27 8.22
CA GLY A 271 -6.40 -0.14 8.74
C GLY A 271 -6.54 -0.42 10.24
N LEU A 272 -5.61 -1.19 10.81
CA LEU A 272 -5.53 -1.50 12.24
C LEU A 272 -4.55 -0.60 13.03
N ALA A 273 -4.03 0.48 12.43
CA ALA A 273 -3.06 1.38 13.04
C ALA A 273 -1.86 0.63 13.66
N ASN A 274 -1.21 -0.23 12.88
CA ASN A 274 -0.11 -1.10 13.33
C ASN A 274 -0.46 -1.98 14.55
N GLY A 275 -1.73 -2.39 14.67
CA GLY A 275 -2.23 -3.24 15.75
C GLY A 275 -2.80 -2.46 16.94
N ARG A 276 -2.65 -1.12 17.00
CA ARG A 276 -3.20 -0.30 18.08
C ARG A 276 -4.71 -0.50 18.24
N LEU A 277 -5.45 -0.56 17.14
CA LEU A 277 -6.91 -0.75 17.16
C LEU A 277 -7.35 -2.17 17.55
N ALA A 278 -6.44 -3.15 17.53
CA ALA A 278 -6.72 -4.50 18.02
C ALA A 278 -6.36 -4.66 19.51
N VAL A 279 -5.26 -4.01 19.95
CA VAL A 279 -4.71 -4.17 21.30
C VAL A 279 -5.35 -3.21 22.32
N ASP A 280 -5.46 -1.93 21.97
CA ASP A 280 -6.05 -0.89 22.83
C ASP A 280 -6.97 0.04 21.99
N PRO A 281 -8.09 -0.49 21.47
CA PRO A 281 -9.07 0.30 20.73
C PRO A 281 -9.73 1.39 21.60
N PRO A 282 -10.07 2.56 21.04
CA PRO A 282 -10.93 3.54 21.71
C PRO A 282 -12.28 2.94 22.14
N PRO A 283 -12.94 3.47 23.20
CA PRO A 283 -14.22 2.96 23.67
C PRO A 283 -15.29 2.79 22.57
N PRO A 284 -15.51 3.75 21.64
CA PRO A 284 -16.49 3.57 20.58
C PRO A 284 -16.25 2.35 19.68
N VAL A 285 -14.97 2.01 19.42
CA VAL A 285 -14.63 0.81 18.64
C VAL A 285 -14.94 -0.46 19.42
N ARG A 286 -14.68 -0.48 20.74
CA ARG A 286 -15.02 -1.61 21.62
C ARG A 286 -16.52 -1.82 21.75
N ASP A 287 -17.27 -0.74 21.88
CA ASP A 287 -18.72 -0.78 22.05
C ASP A 287 -19.38 -1.36 20.79
N LEU A 288 -18.94 -0.91 19.59
CA LEU A 288 -19.39 -1.49 18.32
C LEU A 288 -18.96 -2.96 18.17
N ALA A 289 -17.75 -3.32 18.60
CA ALA A 289 -17.29 -4.71 18.55
C ALA A 289 -18.21 -5.62 19.38
N ALA A 290 -18.61 -5.17 20.58
CA ALA A 290 -19.56 -5.87 21.43
C ALA A 290 -20.97 -5.92 20.82
N GLU A 291 -21.44 -4.84 20.20
CA GLU A 291 -22.75 -4.78 19.53
C GLU A 291 -22.85 -5.78 18.36
N HIS A 292 -21.80 -5.88 17.55
CA HIS A 292 -21.76 -6.77 16.39
C HIS A 292 -21.28 -8.19 16.71
N GLY A 293 -20.78 -8.45 17.93
CA GLY A 293 -20.27 -9.76 18.33
C GLY A 293 -18.98 -10.18 17.61
N VAL A 294 -18.15 -9.21 17.21
CA VAL A 294 -16.89 -9.41 16.47
C VAL A 294 -15.71 -8.77 17.20
N GLY A 295 -14.49 -8.97 16.69
CA GLY A 295 -13.29 -8.31 17.23
C GLY A 295 -13.18 -6.81 16.88
N PRO A 296 -12.44 -6.01 17.68
CA PRO A 296 -12.13 -4.61 17.35
C PRO A 296 -11.40 -4.41 16.03
N ASP A 297 -10.61 -5.41 15.61
CA ASP A 297 -9.96 -5.50 14.32
C ASP A 297 -10.97 -5.57 13.16
N ALA A 298 -12.01 -6.41 13.29
CA ALA A 298 -13.10 -6.46 12.33
C ALA A 298 -13.83 -5.11 12.22
N ILE A 299 -14.15 -4.46 13.34
CA ILE A 299 -14.79 -3.13 13.34
C ILE A 299 -13.90 -2.08 12.66
N ALA A 300 -12.61 -2.05 12.97
CA ALA A 300 -11.68 -1.10 12.36
C ALA A 300 -11.61 -1.27 10.84
N LEU A 301 -11.57 -2.51 10.33
CA LEU A 301 -11.55 -2.79 8.90
C LEU A 301 -12.92 -2.54 8.24
N ALA A 302 -14.02 -2.81 8.93
CA ALA A 302 -15.36 -2.46 8.46
C ALA A 302 -15.53 -0.94 8.28
N ALA A 303 -14.93 -0.14 9.18
CA ALA A 303 -14.92 1.32 9.05
C ALA A 303 -14.18 1.80 7.80
N VAL A 304 -13.14 1.07 7.37
CA VAL A 304 -12.49 1.30 6.07
C VAL A 304 -13.42 0.95 4.92
N ARG A 305 -14.09 -0.22 4.99
CA ARG A 305 -15.01 -0.68 3.93
C ARG A 305 -16.23 0.22 3.76
N ALA A 306 -16.68 0.87 4.84
CA ALA A 306 -17.78 1.82 4.80
C ALA A 306 -17.45 3.08 3.98
N GLN A 307 -16.17 3.36 3.70
CA GLN A 307 -15.78 4.55 2.95
C GLN A 307 -16.12 4.40 1.46
N PRO A 308 -16.87 5.34 0.85
CA PRO A 308 -17.33 5.23 -0.54
C PRO A 308 -16.20 5.35 -1.58
N TRP A 309 -15.03 5.80 -1.14
CA TRP A 309 -13.85 5.98 -1.99
C TRP A 309 -12.86 4.81 -1.90
N ALA A 310 -13.03 3.88 -0.95
CA ALA A 310 -12.15 2.72 -0.85
C ALA A 310 -12.54 1.68 -1.90
N ASP A 311 -11.55 1.06 -2.55
CA ASP A 311 -11.78 -0.09 -3.44
C ASP A 311 -11.21 -1.38 -2.84
N VAL A 312 -10.09 -1.27 -2.12
CA VAL A 312 -9.39 -2.43 -1.53
C VAL A 312 -8.95 -2.13 -0.09
N VAL A 313 -9.26 -3.05 0.82
CA VAL A 313 -8.79 -3.04 2.21
C VAL A 313 -7.66 -4.04 2.38
N LEU A 314 -6.47 -3.57 2.72
CA LEU A 314 -5.31 -4.44 2.95
C LEU A 314 -5.31 -4.97 4.38
N SER A 315 -5.64 -6.25 4.51
CA SER A 315 -5.44 -7.01 5.73
C SER A 315 -3.96 -7.29 5.92
N GLY A 316 -3.40 -6.84 7.04
CA GLY A 316 -2.02 -7.15 7.44
C GLY A 316 -1.90 -8.38 8.33
N ALA A 317 -2.86 -9.32 8.30
CA ALA A 317 -2.89 -10.48 9.18
C ALA A 317 -1.56 -11.27 9.14
N ALA A 318 -1.06 -11.67 10.31
CA ALA A 318 0.15 -12.50 10.44
C ALA A 318 -0.16 -13.99 10.68
N SER A 319 -1.41 -14.38 10.93
CA SER A 319 -1.80 -15.78 11.09
C SER A 319 -3.14 -16.06 10.38
N PRO A 320 -3.47 -17.33 10.11
CA PRO A 320 -4.77 -17.70 9.55
C PRO A 320 -5.95 -17.24 10.43
N GLU A 321 -5.80 -17.28 11.76
CA GLU A 321 -6.83 -16.87 12.72
C GLU A 321 -7.06 -15.35 12.64
N GLN A 322 -5.99 -14.55 12.65
CA GLN A 322 -6.09 -13.10 12.45
C GLN A 322 -6.72 -12.75 11.11
N LEU A 323 -6.42 -13.53 10.07
CA LEU A 323 -7.01 -13.30 8.76
C LEU A 323 -8.52 -13.52 8.79
N ARG A 324 -9.00 -14.63 9.37
CA ARG A 324 -10.44 -14.90 9.48
C ARG A 324 -11.15 -13.85 10.33
N ALA A 325 -10.56 -13.47 11.48
CA ALA A 325 -11.10 -12.40 12.32
C ALA A 325 -11.20 -11.07 11.55
N ASN A 326 -10.16 -10.68 10.80
CA ASN A 326 -10.19 -9.50 9.95
C ASN A 326 -11.29 -9.56 8.88
N LEU A 327 -11.62 -10.74 8.36
CA LEU A 327 -12.60 -10.93 7.31
C LEU A 327 -14.05 -10.93 7.80
N GLU A 328 -14.30 -11.07 9.11
CA GLU A 328 -15.63 -10.82 9.72
C GLU A 328 -16.14 -9.39 9.42
N ALA A 329 -15.23 -8.46 9.16
CA ALA A 329 -15.54 -7.11 8.67
C ALA A 329 -16.38 -7.09 7.37
N ARG A 330 -16.48 -8.21 6.64
CA ARG A 330 -17.35 -8.35 5.47
C ARG A 330 -18.83 -8.24 5.83
N ASP A 331 -19.19 -8.69 7.03
CA ASP A 331 -20.57 -8.85 7.50
C ASP A 331 -20.99 -7.74 8.48
N VAL A 332 -20.15 -6.71 8.65
CA VAL A 332 -20.41 -5.56 9.51
C VAL A 332 -20.75 -4.33 8.65
N ASP A 333 -21.98 -3.84 8.80
CA ASP A 333 -22.46 -2.63 8.15
C ASP A 333 -22.33 -1.41 9.07
N LEU A 334 -21.45 -0.47 8.72
CA LEU A 334 -21.22 0.77 9.46
C LEU A 334 -21.55 2.00 8.61
N ALA A 335 -22.06 3.05 9.23
CA ALA A 335 -22.09 4.37 8.60
C ALA A 335 -20.66 4.92 8.46
N PRO A 336 -20.32 5.61 7.35
CA PRO A 336 -18.95 6.05 7.08
C PRO A 336 -18.32 6.97 8.15
N ASP A 337 -19.14 7.68 8.91
CA ASP A 337 -18.74 8.69 9.89
C ASP A 337 -18.95 8.26 11.35
N VAL A 338 -19.42 7.04 11.60
CA VAL A 338 -19.78 6.56 12.96
C VAL A 338 -18.63 6.62 13.96
N LEU A 339 -17.38 6.50 13.48
CA LEU A 339 -16.16 6.55 14.29
C LEU A 339 -15.34 7.84 14.09
N ALA A 340 -15.90 8.88 13.47
CA ALA A 340 -15.16 10.12 13.18
C ALA A 340 -14.59 10.81 14.43
N GLY A 341 -15.24 10.63 15.59
CA GLY A 341 -14.80 11.18 16.88
C GLY A 341 -13.52 10.56 17.45
N CYS A 342 -13.00 9.47 16.87
CA CYS A 342 -11.78 8.80 17.31
C CYS A 342 -10.50 9.33 16.67
N ALA A 343 -10.60 10.20 15.65
CA ALA A 343 -9.44 10.66 14.89
C ALA A 343 -8.45 11.46 15.74
N GLU A 344 -7.16 11.17 15.56
CA GLU A 344 -6.06 11.92 16.14
C GLU A 344 -5.58 12.99 15.13
N PRO A 345 -4.95 14.08 15.59
CA PRO A 345 -4.20 14.96 14.69
C PRO A 345 -3.12 14.16 13.94
N ALA A 346 -3.03 14.33 12.63
CA ALA A 346 -2.14 13.53 11.78
C ALA A 346 -0.69 13.55 12.28
N GLU A 347 -0.15 14.70 12.66
CA GLU A 347 1.21 14.85 13.18
C GLU A 347 1.43 13.99 14.43
N ARG A 348 0.44 13.93 15.32
CA ARG A 348 0.50 13.10 16.52
C ARG A 348 0.46 11.61 16.17
N TYR A 349 -0.49 11.20 15.32
CA TYR A 349 -0.59 9.81 14.88
C TYR A 349 0.71 9.32 14.26
N TRP A 350 1.29 10.10 13.33
CA TRP A 350 2.52 9.72 12.63
C TRP A 350 3.74 9.73 13.54
N ALA A 351 3.82 10.63 14.53
CA ALA A 351 4.86 10.60 15.56
C ALA A 351 4.75 9.33 16.43
N THR A 352 3.54 8.97 16.86
CA THR A 352 3.30 7.75 17.63
C THR A 352 3.65 6.50 16.81
N ARG A 353 3.18 6.41 15.56
CA ARG A 353 3.51 5.32 14.63
C ARG A 353 5.03 5.17 14.46
N GLY A 354 5.74 6.28 14.27
CA GLY A 354 7.19 6.29 14.11
C GLY A 354 7.97 5.86 15.35
N SER A 355 7.36 5.90 16.53
CA SER A 355 7.98 5.51 17.80
C SER A 355 7.80 4.04 18.17
N LEU A 356 6.98 3.28 17.41
CA LEU A 356 6.75 1.86 17.66
C LEU A 356 8.04 1.05 17.44
N ALA A 357 8.27 0.09 18.32
CA ALA A 357 9.42 -0.80 18.23
C ALA A 357 9.25 -1.82 17.09
N TRP A 358 10.37 -2.19 16.49
CA TRP A 358 10.48 -3.39 15.66
C TRP A 358 10.56 -4.60 16.61
N GLY A 359 9.61 -5.53 16.50
CA GLY A 359 9.50 -6.72 17.37
C GLY A 359 9.76 -8.03 16.67
#